data_AF-A0A1I8ADE8-F1
#
_entry.id   AF-A0A1I8ADE8-F1
#
_cell.length_a   1.000
_cell.length_b   1.000
_cell.length_c   1.000
_cell.angle_alpha   90.00
_cell.angle_beta   90.00
_cell.angle_gamma   90.00
#
_symmetry.space_group_name_H-M   'P 1'
#
loop_
_entity.id
_entity.type
_entity.pdbx_description
1 polymer ?
#
loop_
_entity_poly.entity_id
_entity_poly.type
_entity_poly.pdbx_seq_one_letter_code
_entity_poly.pdbx_strand_id
1 'polypeptide(L)'
;MTLDIHGIKIPDSQLAREITEVVRDTASPLLFHHSSRVFYFAALAGQKRGLKFDAELLYCGCMFHDMGLTHQHSSACERFEVDGANAARDFLCGHGIAQQDIDTVWTAIALHTTPGIPEHMHPVVALVTAGVEMDVLGLTHGHVTSMQATVMAMTPVAIHPSQRNRGLITCSPIVCGRDASSIMTTMMGTAITPLSTADQNSSFTGSVGVKHRITPPTVAAAT
;
A
#
# COMPACT_ATOMS: atom_id res chain seq x y z
N MET A 1 5.92 16.81 -16.47
CA MET A 1 6.44 17.64 -15.37
C MET A 1 6.52 16.77 -14.13
N THR A 2 7.71 16.55 -13.59
CA THR A 2 7.91 15.89 -12.30
C THR A 2 7.46 16.84 -11.19
N LEU A 3 6.59 16.37 -10.30
CA LEU A 3 6.16 17.13 -9.13
C LEU A 3 7.33 17.20 -8.14
N ASP A 4 7.69 18.40 -7.70
CA ASP A 4 8.70 18.65 -6.67
C ASP A 4 7.98 19.07 -5.39
N ILE A 5 8.09 18.24 -4.36
CA ILE A 5 7.44 18.46 -3.07
C ILE A 5 8.53 18.50 -2.01
N HIS A 6 8.86 19.70 -1.53
CA HIS A 6 9.92 19.91 -0.53
C HIS A 6 11.29 19.32 -0.91
N GLY A 7 11.63 19.31 -2.21
CA GLY A 7 12.87 18.73 -2.71
C GLY A 7 12.78 17.23 -3.00
N ILE A 8 11.62 16.60 -2.75
CA ILE A 8 11.35 15.22 -3.15
C ILE A 8 10.85 15.22 -4.59
N LYS A 9 11.53 14.46 -5.43
CA LYS A 9 11.17 14.20 -6.83
C LYS A 9 11.19 12.71 -7.07
N ILE A 10 10.32 12.25 -7.95
CA ILE A 10 10.45 10.91 -8.54
C ILE A 10 11.81 10.86 -9.27
N PRO A 11 12.61 9.78 -9.10
CA PRO A 11 13.86 9.64 -9.82
C PRO A 11 13.65 9.73 -11.34
N ASP A 12 14.57 10.41 -12.04
CA ASP A 12 14.48 10.60 -13.50
C ASP A 12 15.28 9.56 -14.30
N SER A 13 15.52 8.41 -13.70
CA SER A 13 16.20 7.28 -14.34
C SER A 13 15.28 6.56 -15.31
N GLN A 14 15.88 5.77 -16.21
CA GLN A 14 15.11 4.89 -17.10
C GLN A 14 14.28 3.88 -16.29
N LEU A 15 14.88 3.28 -15.26
CA LEU A 15 14.21 2.31 -14.39
C LEU A 15 12.95 2.91 -13.74
N ALA A 16 13.03 4.12 -13.18
CA ALA A 16 11.88 4.76 -12.54
C ALA A 16 10.76 5.09 -13.53
N ARG A 17 11.09 5.46 -14.78
CA ARG A 17 10.09 5.67 -15.83
C ARG A 17 9.39 4.37 -16.20
N GLU A 18 10.14 3.29 -16.39
CA GLU A 18 9.60 1.96 -16.70
C GLU A 18 8.74 1.40 -15.55
N ILE A 19 9.16 1.59 -14.29
CA ILE A 19 8.34 1.31 -13.09
C ILE A 19 7.02 2.07 -13.17
N THR A 20 7.06 3.36 -13.50
CA THR A 20 5.88 4.23 -13.57
C THR A 20 4.91 3.74 -14.64
N GLU A 21 5.42 3.35 -15.81
CA GLU A 21 4.64 2.87 -16.94
C GLU A 21 3.96 1.53 -16.61
N VAL A 22 4.74 0.54 -16.16
CA VAL A 22 4.20 -0.79 -15.82
C VAL A 22 3.10 -0.70 -14.77
N VAL A 23 3.30 0.06 -13.69
CA VAL A 23 2.30 0.17 -12.62
C VAL A 23 1.08 0.96 -13.10
N ARG A 24 1.26 2.00 -13.91
CA ARG A 24 0.14 2.78 -14.47
C ARG A 24 -0.74 1.95 -15.40
N ASP A 25 -0.15 1.10 -16.21
CA ASP A 25 -0.86 0.29 -17.21
C ASP A 25 -1.57 -0.91 -16.57
N THR A 26 -1.10 -1.35 -15.40
CA THR A 26 -1.61 -2.56 -14.72
C THR A 26 -2.57 -2.25 -13.58
N ALA A 27 -2.29 -1.20 -12.80
CA ALA A 27 -3.06 -0.85 -11.63
C ALA A 27 -4.25 0.05 -11.98
N SER A 28 -5.27 0.08 -11.12
CA SER A 28 -6.34 1.07 -11.25
C SER A 28 -5.79 2.49 -10.99
N PRO A 29 -6.44 3.56 -11.51
CA PRO A 29 -6.02 4.93 -11.21
C PRO A 29 -5.91 5.20 -9.70
N LEU A 30 -6.81 4.62 -8.89
CA LEU A 30 -6.76 4.74 -7.44
C LEU A 30 -5.47 4.16 -6.86
N LEU A 31 -5.11 2.93 -7.23
CA LEU A 31 -3.90 2.26 -6.73
C LEU A 31 -2.63 2.94 -7.23
N PHE A 32 -2.61 3.40 -8.48
CA PHE A 32 -1.49 4.16 -9.02
C PHE A 32 -1.26 5.47 -8.24
N HIS A 33 -2.33 6.23 -7.97
CA HIS A 33 -2.22 7.47 -7.21
C HIS A 33 -1.89 7.23 -5.73
N HIS A 34 -2.44 6.16 -5.12
CA HIS A 34 -2.05 5.71 -3.78
C HIS A 34 -0.54 5.46 -3.71
N SER A 35 -0.03 4.58 -4.56
CA SER A 35 1.39 4.22 -4.61
C SER A 35 2.30 5.43 -4.87
N SER A 36 1.85 6.34 -5.73
CA SER A 36 2.56 7.60 -5.99
C SER A 36 2.66 8.47 -4.73
N ARG A 37 1.56 8.62 -3.95
CA ARG A 37 1.56 9.39 -2.69
C ARG A 37 2.39 8.71 -1.61
N VAL A 38 2.32 7.38 -1.52
CA VAL A 38 3.13 6.56 -0.61
C VAL A 38 4.61 6.84 -0.80
N PHE A 39 5.10 6.96 -2.05
CA PHE A 39 6.50 7.34 -2.30
C PHE A 39 6.87 8.70 -1.72
N TYR A 40 6.06 9.74 -1.97
CA TYR A 40 6.35 11.07 -1.44
C TYR A 40 6.35 11.08 0.09
N PHE A 41 5.38 10.42 0.73
CA PHE A 41 5.36 10.30 2.18
C PHE A 41 6.57 9.53 2.71
N ALA A 42 6.92 8.39 2.11
CA ALA A 42 8.09 7.62 2.48
C ALA A 42 9.39 8.44 2.38
N ALA A 43 9.58 9.17 1.28
CA ALA A 43 10.75 10.00 1.07
C ALA A 43 10.82 11.19 2.04
N LEU A 44 9.69 11.85 2.32
CA LEU A 44 9.58 12.90 3.34
C LEU A 44 9.90 12.38 4.75
N ALA A 45 9.42 11.18 5.11
CA ALA A 45 9.77 10.55 6.37
C ALA A 45 11.25 10.22 6.45
N GLY A 46 11.86 9.74 5.36
CA GLY A 46 13.30 9.50 5.27
C GLY A 46 14.10 10.77 5.52
N GLN A 47 13.72 11.88 4.88
CA GLN A 47 14.34 13.19 5.09
C GLN A 47 14.19 13.67 6.55
N LYS A 48 12.98 13.57 7.12
CA LYS A 48 12.71 13.98 8.51
C LYS A 48 13.49 13.14 9.54
N ARG A 49 13.70 11.85 9.26
CA ARG A 49 14.43 10.91 10.12
C ARG A 49 15.95 10.90 9.86
N GLY A 50 16.44 11.63 8.85
CA GLY A 50 17.86 11.64 8.47
C GLY A 50 18.36 10.29 7.92
N LEU A 51 17.47 9.47 7.37
CA LEU A 51 17.80 8.15 6.83
C LEU A 51 18.40 8.29 5.42
N LYS A 52 19.46 7.51 5.15
CA LYS A 52 20.03 7.36 3.81
C LYS A 52 19.44 6.13 3.14
N PHE A 53 18.92 6.29 1.93
CA PHE A 53 18.33 5.22 1.14
C PHE A 53 18.50 5.51 -0.35
N ASP A 54 18.42 4.46 -1.16
CA ASP A 54 18.34 4.59 -2.62
C ASP A 54 16.91 4.98 -3.01
N ALA A 55 16.77 6.10 -3.71
CA ALA A 55 15.48 6.64 -4.09
C ALA A 55 14.78 5.81 -5.18
N GLU A 56 15.53 5.12 -6.06
CA GLU A 56 14.97 4.24 -7.09
C GLU A 56 14.42 2.96 -6.46
N LEU A 57 15.15 2.37 -5.50
CA LEU A 57 14.66 1.19 -4.78
C LEU A 57 13.45 1.53 -3.91
N LEU A 58 13.45 2.69 -3.25
CA LEU A 58 12.28 3.16 -2.52
C LEU A 58 11.09 3.37 -3.46
N TYR A 59 11.31 4.00 -4.61
CA TYR A 59 10.27 4.21 -5.62
C TYR A 59 9.70 2.87 -6.11
N CYS A 60 10.55 1.90 -6.43
CA CYS A 60 10.12 0.57 -6.82
C CYS A 60 9.26 -0.10 -5.74
N GLY A 61 9.73 -0.11 -4.49
CA GLY A 61 8.99 -0.65 -3.35
C GLY A 61 7.60 -0.01 -3.19
N CYS A 62 7.54 1.32 -3.23
CA CYS A 62 6.28 2.05 -3.12
C CYS A 62 5.34 1.80 -4.31
N MET A 63 5.86 1.70 -5.54
CA MET A 63 5.03 1.53 -6.73
C MET A 63 4.50 0.11 -6.88
N PHE A 64 5.26 -0.90 -6.43
CA PHE A 64 4.86 -2.31 -6.57
C PHE A 64 4.10 -2.90 -5.39
N HIS A 65 4.03 -2.22 -4.23
CA HIS A 65 3.56 -2.86 -3.00
C HIS A 65 2.15 -3.47 -3.08
N ASP A 66 1.26 -2.84 -3.85
CA ASP A 66 -0.13 -3.28 -4.06
C ASP A 66 -0.36 -4.02 -5.39
N MET A 67 0.70 -4.32 -6.16
CA MET A 67 0.54 -4.99 -7.46
C MET A 67 -0.07 -6.39 -7.32
N GLY A 68 0.10 -7.06 -6.18
CA GLY A 68 -0.56 -8.34 -5.90
C GLY A 68 -2.09 -8.28 -5.78
N LEU A 69 -2.69 -7.07 -5.71
CA LEU A 69 -4.14 -6.86 -5.80
C LEU A 69 -4.65 -6.87 -7.24
N THR A 70 -3.76 -6.75 -8.23
CA THR A 70 -4.11 -6.75 -9.65
C THR A 70 -4.24 -8.18 -10.18
N HIS A 71 -5.23 -8.43 -11.04
CA HIS A 71 -5.49 -9.79 -11.55
C HIS A 71 -4.26 -10.43 -12.24
N GLN A 72 -3.41 -9.63 -12.89
CA GLN A 72 -2.23 -10.11 -13.62
C GLN A 72 -1.13 -10.65 -12.70
N HIS A 73 -0.99 -10.09 -11.49
CA HIS A 73 0.07 -10.48 -10.56
C HIS A 73 -0.45 -11.27 -9.35
N SER A 74 -1.77 -11.44 -9.25
CA SER A 74 -2.40 -12.15 -8.16
C SER A 74 -2.34 -13.67 -8.36
N SER A 75 -1.96 -14.43 -7.33
CA SER A 75 -1.97 -15.90 -7.34
C SER A 75 -3.07 -16.48 -6.42
N ALA A 76 -3.36 -17.78 -6.54
CA ALA A 76 -4.35 -18.43 -5.68
C ALA A 76 -3.80 -18.83 -4.31
N CYS A 77 -2.48 -18.92 -4.17
CA CYS A 77 -1.83 -19.56 -3.03
C CYS A 77 -1.12 -18.57 -2.11
N GLU A 78 -0.70 -17.41 -2.62
CA GLU A 78 0.07 -16.44 -1.87
C GLU A 78 -0.79 -15.26 -1.38
N ARG A 79 -0.28 -14.59 -0.35
CA ARG A 79 -0.83 -13.30 0.07
C ARG A 79 -0.50 -12.23 -0.97
N PHE A 80 -1.32 -11.17 -1.07
CA PHE A 80 -1.10 -10.11 -2.05
C PHE A 80 0.23 -9.36 -1.82
N GLU A 81 0.72 -9.27 -0.58
CA GLU A 81 2.01 -8.66 -0.28
C GLU A 81 3.16 -9.48 -0.90
N VAL A 82 3.05 -10.81 -0.86
CA VAL A 82 4.03 -11.72 -1.45
C VAL A 82 3.91 -11.70 -2.98
N ASP A 83 2.70 -11.69 -3.52
CA ASP A 83 2.44 -11.54 -4.96
C ASP A 83 3.05 -10.21 -5.51
N GLY A 84 2.84 -9.09 -4.81
CA GLY A 84 3.41 -7.80 -5.17
C GLY A 84 4.94 -7.77 -5.07
N ALA A 85 5.50 -8.38 -4.02
CA ALA A 85 6.94 -8.51 -3.85
C ALA A 85 7.56 -9.36 -4.97
N ASN A 86 6.90 -10.46 -5.35
CA ASN A 86 7.33 -11.32 -6.47
C ASN A 86 7.28 -10.56 -7.81
N ALA A 87 6.23 -9.76 -8.05
CA ALA A 87 6.14 -8.92 -9.25
C ALA A 87 7.31 -7.92 -9.33
N ALA A 88 7.66 -7.29 -8.21
CA ALA A 88 8.81 -6.38 -8.15
C ALA A 88 10.14 -7.11 -8.39
N ARG A 89 10.32 -8.30 -7.79
CA ARG A 89 11.52 -9.13 -8.02
C ARG A 89 11.67 -9.48 -9.49
N ASP A 90 10.61 -9.98 -10.12
CA ASP A 90 10.66 -10.44 -11.50
C ASP A 90 10.95 -9.25 -12.45
N PHE A 91 10.35 -8.08 -12.17
CA PHE A 91 10.66 -6.84 -12.87
C PHE A 91 12.14 -6.44 -12.71
N LEU A 92 12.64 -6.30 -11.48
CA LEU A 92 14.01 -5.86 -11.21
C LEU A 92 15.08 -6.84 -11.73
N CYS A 93 14.78 -8.14 -11.68
CA CYS A 93 15.64 -9.18 -12.26
C CYS A 93 15.78 -9.00 -13.78
N GLY A 94 14.69 -8.68 -14.47
CA GLY A 94 14.70 -8.35 -15.91
C GLY A 94 15.55 -7.11 -16.26
N HIS A 95 15.80 -6.22 -15.30
CA HIS A 95 16.61 -5.02 -15.47
C HIS A 95 18.05 -5.19 -14.96
N GLY A 96 18.46 -6.40 -14.56
CA GLY A 96 19.83 -6.70 -14.14
C GLY A 96 20.22 -6.07 -12.79
N ILE A 97 19.24 -5.75 -11.94
CA ILE A 97 19.48 -5.21 -10.60
C ILE A 97 20.11 -6.28 -9.71
N ALA A 98 21.01 -5.87 -8.82
CA ALA A 98 21.72 -6.79 -7.94
C ALA A 98 20.76 -7.52 -6.98
N GLN A 99 21.02 -8.81 -6.72
CA GLN A 99 20.15 -9.64 -5.87
C GLN A 99 19.90 -9.03 -4.49
N GLN A 100 20.90 -8.39 -3.88
CA GLN A 100 20.76 -7.73 -2.58
C GLN A 100 19.74 -6.59 -2.58
N ASP A 101 19.69 -5.82 -3.67
CA ASP A 101 18.74 -4.72 -3.82
C ASP A 101 17.33 -5.26 -4.11
N ILE A 102 17.25 -6.33 -4.91
CA ILE A 102 16.01 -7.08 -5.14
C ILE A 102 15.46 -7.61 -3.82
N ASP A 103 16.28 -8.26 -2.99
CA ASP A 103 15.87 -8.81 -1.69
C ASP A 103 15.39 -7.70 -0.75
N THR A 104 16.03 -6.53 -0.81
CA THR A 104 15.63 -5.34 -0.04
C THR A 104 14.24 -4.85 -0.45
N VAL A 105 13.99 -4.68 -1.76
CA VAL A 105 12.68 -4.25 -2.27
C VAL A 105 11.61 -5.30 -2.01
N TRP A 106 11.91 -6.58 -2.25
CA TRP A 106 11.00 -7.68 -1.98
C TRP A 106 10.59 -7.70 -0.50
N THR A 107 11.55 -7.55 0.41
CA THR A 107 11.30 -7.51 1.86
C THR A 107 10.46 -6.29 2.25
N ALA A 108 10.74 -5.13 1.66
CA ALA A 108 9.99 -3.90 1.91
C ALA A 108 8.51 -4.06 1.55
N ILE A 109 8.23 -4.70 0.41
CA ILE A 109 6.87 -4.99 -0.03
C ILE A 109 6.25 -6.10 0.81
N ALA A 110 6.93 -7.23 1.05
CA ALA A 110 6.33 -8.34 1.78
C ALA A 110 5.91 -7.98 3.22
N LEU A 111 6.57 -6.99 3.83
CA LEU A 111 6.33 -6.56 5.21
C LEU A 111 5.53 -5.26 5.34
N HIS A 112 5.09 -4.62 4.24
CA HIS A 112 4.49 -3.29 4.30
C HIS A 112 3.18 -3.22 5.11
N THR A 113 2.50 -4.35 5.33
CA THR A 113 1.29 -4.47 6.17
C THR A 113 1.58 -4.98 7.58
N THR A 114 2.84 -5.08 7.98
CA THR A 114 3.27 -5.66 9.26
C THR A 114 3.99 -4.61 10.11
N PRO A 115 3.29 -3.59 10.63
CA PRO A 115 3.90 -2.52 11.40
C PRO A 115 4.60 -3.05 12.67
N GLY A 116 5.61 -2.32 13.13
CA GLY A 116 6.43 -2.69 14.31
C GLY A 116 7.62 -3.62 14.03
N ILE A 117 7.73 -4.20 12.82
CA ILE A 117 8.93 -4.95 12.40
C ILE A 117 9.82 -4.11 11.45
N PRO A 118 9.29 -3.51 10.36
CA PRO A 118 10.09 -2.80 9.36
C PRO A 118 10.95 -1.66 9.89
N GLU A 119 10.54 -0.99 10.98
CA GLU A 119 11.26 0.14 11.57
C GLU A 119 12.66 -0.22 12.10
N HIS A 120 12.92 -1.49 12.37
CA HIS A 120 14.21 -2.01 12.81
C HIS A 120 15.07 -2.57 11.67
N MET A 121 14.59 -2.49 10.42
CA MET A 121 15.22 -3.10 9.25
C MET A 121 15.91 -2.04 8.36
N HIS A 122 16.27 -2.44 7.14
CA HIS A 122 16.86 -1.56 6.14
C HIS A 122 15.98 -0.32 5.90
N PRO A 123 16.55 0.90 5.69
CA PRO A 123 15.77 2.13 5.52
C PRO A 123 14.65 2.04 4.47
N VAL A 124 14.87 1.38 3.34
CA VAL A 124 13.83 1.16 2.32
C VAL A 124 12.64 0.38 2.89
N VAL A 125 12.90 -0.67 3.67
CA VAL A 125 11.86 -1.51 4.30
C VAL A 125 11.04 -0.70 5.31
N ALA A 126 11.72 0.08 6.17
CA ALA A 126 11.07 0.96 7.13
C ALA A 126 10.22 2.05 6.45
N LEU A 127 10.72 2.63 5.35
CA LEU A 127 10.10 3.78 4.72
C LEU A 127 8.90 3.43 3.84
N VAL A 128 8.90 2.28 3.14
CA VAL A 128 7.71 1.81 2.42
C VAL A 128 6.53 1.67 3.38
N THR A 129 6.75 0.98 4.51
CA THR A 129 5.73 0.81 5.57
C THR A 129 5.25 2.16 6.10
N ALA A 130 6.17 3.07 6.44
CA ALA A 130 5.82 4.41 6.91
C ALA A 130 5.01 5.22 5.88
N GLY A 131 5.34 5.10 4.60
CA GLY A 131 4.61 5.75 3.50
C GLY A 131 3.16 5.27 3.41
N VAL A 132 2.94 3.95 3.49
CA VAL A 132 1.60 3.33 3.49
C VAL A 132 0.81 3.77 4.71
N GLU A 133 1.40 3.73 5.91
CA GLU A 133 0.75 4.20 7.14
C GLU A 133 0.32 5.67 7.06
N MET A 134 1.15 6.52 6.46
CA MET A 134 0.83 7.94 6.28
C MET A 134 -0.31 8.16 5.28
N ASP A 135 -0.37 7.40 4.18
CA ASP A 135 -1.43 7.56 3.18
C ASP A 135 -2.79 6.98 3.65
N VAL A 136 -2.78 5.85 4.36
CA VAL A 136 -4.01 5.13 4.78
C VAL A 136 -4.57 5.64 6.10
N LEU A 137 -3.71 5.83 7.11
CA LEU A 137 -4.16 6.12 8.47
C LEU A 137 -4.09 7.62 8.79
N GLY A 138 -3.47 8.42 7.93
CA GLY A 138 -3.14 9.81 8.22
C GLY A 138 -2.34 9.94 9.52
N LEU A 139 -1.63 8.91 9.97
CA LEU A 139 -0.96 8.87 11.27
C LEU A 139 0.33 9.71 11.27
N THR A 140 0.19 11.02 11.06
CA THR A 140 1.06 12.08 11.58
C THR A 140 0.30 13.43 11.59
N HIS A 141 -0.97 13.46 12.04
CA HIS A 141 -1.73 14.71 12.20
C HIS A 141 -1.14 15.71 13.21
N GLY A 142 -0.05 15.36 13.91
CA GLY A 142 0.61 16.26 14.85
C GLY A 142 1.60 17.25 14.25
N HIS A 143 2.15 17.04 13.04
CA HIS A 143 3.34 17.82 12.65
C HIS A 143 3.67 17.95 11.14
N VAL A 144 2.67 17.95 10.24
CA VAL A 144 2.97 18.05 8.80
C VAL A 144 1.96 18.93 8.05
N THR A 145 2.24 20.23 7.97
CA THR A 145 1.56 21.18 7.05
C THR A 145 1.76 20.81 5.58
N SER A 146 2.76 19.97 5.25
CA SER A 146 3.07 19.53 3.88
C SER A 146 2.18 18.40 3.34
N MET A 147 1.35 17.76 4.17
CA MET A 147 0.41 16.73 3.71
C MET A 147 -0.69 17.34 2.81
N GLN A 148 -1.22 18.52 3.18
CA GLN A 148 -2.19 19.21 2.34
C GLN A 148 -1.60 19.60 0.99
N ALA A 149 -0.38 20.14 0.96
CA ALA A 149 0.28 20.49 -0.31
C ALA A 149 0.50 19.27 -1.22
N THR A 150 0.90 18.13 -0.66
CA THR A 150 1.12 16.87 -1.40
C THR A 150 -0.18 16.31 -1.98
N VAL A 151 -1.22 16.23 -1.14
CA VAL A 151 -2.53 15.69 -1.54
C VAL A 151 -3.24 16.65 -2.50
N MET A 152 -3.19 17.98 -2.25
CA MET A 152 -3.79 19.00 -3.12
C MET A 152 -3.07 19.16 -4.46
N ALA A 153 -1.75 19.00 -4.52
CA ALA A 153 -1.01 19.01 -5.78
C ALA A 153 -1.32 17.78 -6.66
N MET A 154 -1.82 16.69 -6.06
CA MET A 154 -2.06 15.42 -6.74
C MET A 154 -3.55 15.08 -6.95
N THR A 155 -4.50 15.96 -6.61
CA THR A 155 -5.95 15.68 -6.75
C THR A 155 -6.71 16.75 -7.55
N PRO A 156 -7.55 16.30 -8.51
CA PRO A 156 -8.91 16.83 -8.62
C PRO A 156 -9.95 15.69 -8.51
N VAL A 157 -10.60 15.57 -7.33
CA VAL A 157 -11.96 15.01 -7.07
C VAL A 157 -12.14 13.47 -7.33
N ALA A 158 -12.95 12.63 -6.64
CA ALA A 158 -14.12 12.75 -5.75
C ALA A 158 -14.11 11.66 -4.66
N ILE A 159 -14.95 11.85 -3.62
CA ILE A 159 -15.28 10.86 -2.58
C ILE A 159 -16.44 9.94 -3.06
N HIS A 160 -16.51 8.70 -2.53
CA HIS A 160 -17.63 7.69 -2.49
C HIS A 160 -17.75 6.64 -3.63
N PRO A 161 -18.35 5.42 -3.44
CA PRO A 161 -19.35 4.99 -2.43
C PRO A 161 -19.06 3.67 -1.65
N SER A 162 -19.92 3.35 -0.67
CA SER A 162 -19.86 2.22 0.28
C SER A 162 -20.94 1.16 0.02
N GLN A 163 -20.60 -0.01 -0.53
CA GLN A 163 -21.40 -1.24 -0.38
C GLN A 163 -20.49 -2.48 -0.29
N ARG A 164 -20.87 -3.43 0.58
CA ARG A 164 -20.04 -4.56 1.03
C ARG A 164 -20.83 -5.87 0.94
N ASN A 165 -20.25 -6.92 0.35
CA ASN A 165 -20.83 -8.26 0.32
C ASN A 165 -19.84 -9.29 0.91
N ARG A 166 -20.32 -10.34 1.58
CA ARG A 166 -19.53 -11.18 2.50
C ARG A 166 -19.29 -12.60 1.92
N GLY A 167 -18.03 -12.96 1.67
CA GLY A 167 -17.59 -14.32 1.31
C GLY A 167 -16.36 -14.75 2.14
N LEU A 168 -16.22 -16.04 2.44
CA LEU A 168 -15.15 -16.61 3.29
C LEU A 168 -13.86 -16.89 2.51
N ILE A 169 -12.69 -16.65 3.13
CA ILE A 169 -11.34 -16.95 2.60
C ILE A 169 -10.44 -17.46 3.73
N THR A 170 -9.46 -18.32 3.41
CA THR A 170 -8.73 -19.22 4.33
C THR A 170 -7.30 -18.83 4.70
N CYS A 171 -6.79 -17.66 4.28
CA CYS A 171 -5.39 -17.27 4.52
C CYS A 171 -5.30 -15.92 5.24
N SER A 172 -5.50 -15.95 6.56
CA SER A 172 -5.47 -14.77 7.43
C SER A 172 -4.03 -14.38 7.84
N PRO A 173 -3.77 -13.09 8.14
CA PRO A 173 -2.47 -12.64 8.63
C PRO A 173 -2.17 -13.22 10.03
N ILE A 174 -0.87 -13.35 10.34
CA ILE A 174 -0.32 -13.90 11.59
C ILE A 174 -0.80 -13.14 12.85
N VAL A 175 -1.28 -11.91 12.72
CA VAL A 175 -1.77 -11.07 13.84
C VAL A 175 -3.28 -11.21 14.08
N CYS A 176 -3.96 -12.18 13.47
CA CYS A 176 -5.36 -12.47 13.80
C CYS A 176 -5.48 -13.30 15.10
N GLY A 177 -5.19 -12.70 16.24
CA GLY A 177 -5.43 -13.35 17.53
C GLY A 177 -4.89 -12.61 18.73
N ARG A 178 -5.77 -11.85 19.41
CA ARG A 178 -5.65 -11.43 20.82
C ARG A 178 -4.31 -10.78 21.20
N ASP A 179 -4.13 -9.53 20.80
CA ASP A 179 -3.50 -8.47 21.62
C ASP A 179 -3.77 -7.04 21.12
N ALA A 180 -4.83 -6.85 20.32
CA ALA A 180 -5.31 -5.52 19.91
C ALA A 180 -6.43 -4.96 20.82
N SER A 181 -7.04 -5.79 21.68
CA SER A 181 -8.17 -5.36 22.51
C SER A 181 -7.74 -4.56 23.75
N SER A 182 -6.58 -4.84 24.36
CA SER A 182 -6.17 -4.12 25.58
C SER A 182 -5.71 -2.69 25.33
N ILE A 183 -5.34 -2.33 24.09
CA ILE A 183 -4.98 -0.95 23.73
C ILE A 183 -6.24 -0.10 23.47
N MET A 184 -7.34 -0.71 23.02
CA MET A 184 -8.59 0.02 22.78
C MET A 184 -9.39 0.31 24.07
N THR A 185 -9.35 -0.55 25.09
CA THR A 185 -10.09 -0.29 26.34
C THR A 185 -9.50 0.85 27.17
N THR A 186 -8.20 1.16 27.05
CA THR A 186 -7.57 2.31 27.72
C THR A 186 -7.91 3.66 27.05
N MET A 187 -8.51 3.67 25.85
CA MET A 187 -8.88 4.91 25.15
C MET A 187 -10.34 5.38 25.37
N MET A 188 -11.18 4.65 26.10
CA MET A 188 -12.54 5.08 26.45
C MET A 188 -12.62 5.54 27.91
N GLY A 189 -12.03 6.70 28.18
CA GLY A 189 -12.42 7.53 29.32
C GLY A 189 -13.81 8.14 29.09
N THR A 190 -14.79 7.61 29.82
CA THR A 190 -16.07 8.22 30.24
C THR A 190 -16.74 9.29 29.36
N ALA A 191 -17.89 8.90 28.79
CA ALA A 191 -19.08 9.70 28.46
C ALA A 191 -18.92 10.72 27.29
N ILE A 192 -19.80 10.80 26.29
CA ILE A 192 -21.23 10.47 26.18
C ILE A 192 -21.56 10.22 24.68
N THR A 193 -22.07 9.04 24.35
CA THR A 193 -22.66 8.63 23.04
C THR A 193 -24.18 8.97 23.06
N PRO A 194 -24.99 8.91 21.95
CA PRO A 194 -24.76 8.10 20.74
C PRO A 194 -25.25 8.63 19.37
N LEU A 195 -24.52 8.29 18.31
CA LEU A 195 -25.01 7.77 17.00
C LEU A 195 -23.77 7.41 16.16
N SER A 196 -23.55 6.24 15.56
CA SER A 196 -24.26 4.96 15.41
C SER A 196 -23.17 3.88 15.24
N THR A 197 -23.27 2.79 15.99
CA THR A 197 -22.37 1.62 16.04
C THR A 197 -22.23 0.86 14.70
N ALA A 198 -22.83 1.33 13.61
CA ALA A 198 -22.76 0.68 12.30
C ALA A 198 -21.48 1.03 11.51
N ASP A 199 -20.93 2.24 11.66
CA ASP A 199 -19.82 2.71 10.81
C ASP A 199 -18.43 2.23 11.27
N GLN A 200 -18.27 1.90 12.56
CA GLN A 200 -17.01 1.35 13.08
C GLN A 200 -16.73 -0.09 12.66
N ASN A 201 -17.71 -0.82 12.12
CA ASN A 201 -17.48 -2.14 11.54
C ASN A 201 -16.97 -2.09 10.09
N SER A 202 -16.92 -0.90 9.46
CA SER A 202 -16.50 -0.71 8.06
C SER A 202 -14.98 -0.57 7.87
N SER A 203 -14.27 -0.05 8.87
CA SER A 203 -12.79 0.08 8.85
C SER A 203 -12.07 -1.28 8.92
N PHE A 204 -12.79 -2.36 9.23
CA PHE A 204 -12.26 -3.72 9.26
C PHE A 204 -12.42 -4.48 7.92
N THR A 205 -12.85 -3.82 6.83
CA THR A 205 -13.08 -4.48 5.53
C THR A 205 -11.87 -4.62 4.64
N GLY A 206 -10.92 -3.69 4.72
CA GLY A 206 -9.72 -3.72 3.88
C GLY A 206 -8.80 -4.90 4.17
N SER A 207 -9.08 -5.68 5.22
CA SER A 207 -8.31 -6.87 5.62
C SER A 207 -8.91 -8.19 5.11
N VAL A 208 -9.91 -8.14 4.22
CA VAL A 208 -10.44 -9.34 3.54
C VAL A 208 -10.18 -9.21 2.05
N GLY A 209 -9.18 -9.93 1.55
CA GLY A 209 -8.75 -9.88 0.15
C GLY A 209 -9.81 -10.42 -0.80
N VAL A 210 -10.56 -9.56 -1.47
CA VAL A 210 -11.51 -9.97 -2.52
C VAL A 210 -10.78 -9.94 -3.88
N LYS A 211 -10.66 -11.10 -4.54
CA LYS A 211 -10.23 -11.23 -5.96
C LYS A 211 -11.45 -11.56 -6.82
N HIS A 212 -11.68 -10.82 -7.91
CA HIS A 212 -12.79 -11.06 -8.84
C HIS A 212 -12.43 -12.12 -9.89
N ARG A 213 -13.32 -13.11 -10.11
CA ARG A 213 -13.29 -14.03 -11.24
C ARG A 213 -14.58 -13.90 -12.06
N ILE A 214 -14.44 -13.77 -13.39
CA ILE A 214 -15.59 -13.81 -14.32
C ILE A 214 -15.76 -15.27 -14.77
N THR A 215 -16.94 -15.85 -14.50
CA THR A 215 -17.35 -17.16 -15.05
C THR A 215 -18.40 -16.88 -16.14
N PRO A 216 -18.31 -17.49 -17.35
CA PRO A 216 -19.28 -17.21 -18.41
C PRO A 216 -20.63 -17.89 -18.11
N PRO A 217 -21.76 -17.32 -18.56
CA PRO A 217 -23.08 -17.89 -18.29
C PRO A 217 -23.35 -19.14 -19.14
N THR A 218 -23.86 -20.17 -18.47
CA THR A 218 -24.38 -21.41 -19.07
C THR A 218 -25.58 -21.11 -19.97
N VAL A 219 -25.54 -21.58 -21.21
CA VAL A 219 -26.67 -21.53 -22.15
C VAL A 219 -27.70 -22.59 -21.75
N ALA A 220 -28.93 -22.17 -21.45
CA ALA A 220 -30.05 -23.09 -21.24
C ALA A 220 -30.57 -23.60 -22.58
N ALA A 221 -30.68 -24.93 -22.71
CA ALA A 221 -31.34 -25.60 -23.82
C ALA A 221 -32.86 -25.39 -23.75
N ALA A 222 -33.47 -25.05 -24.88
CA ALA A 222 -34.93 -25.01 -25.05
C ALA A 222 -35.40 -26.31 -25.72
N THR A 223 -36.34 -27.00 -25.09
CA THR A 223 -37.32 -27.90 -25.73
C THR A 223 -38.52 -27.12 -26.20
#